data_AF-A0AAW6E1Y5-F1
#
_entry.id   AF-A0AAW6E1Y5-F1
#
_cell.length_a   1.000
_cell.length_b   1.000
_cell.length_c   1.000
_cell.angle_alpha   90.00
_cell.angle_beta   90.00
_cell.angle_gamma   90.00
#
_symmetry.space_group_name_H-M   'P 1'
#
loop_
_entity.id
_entity.type
_entity.pdbx_description
1 polymer ?
#
loop_
_entity_poly.entity_id
_entity_poly.type
_entity_poly.pdbx_seq_one_letter_code
_entity_poly.pdbx_strand_id
1 'polypeptide(L)'
;MGRQKQSLSKRPSVATKESKKEPKTKSIVEEREKVMTPEKKEYRYTCLSCHCSANNPVNFPISYSVIYAGNDHRLPYCRDCLNAMWAIVAKDYSDYQDIYRRICMYFDIYYNAEVAEIAYKESESEKRVSRYITKINRYPYSNKTYQDTIKEDMSKRHTENFDGLYEPIEKTVPHEIIDFWGAGLESASDYQELQASYEKWNSEVECSKPSQRILIKRICFNELKTHKAMIAGDDTTKLTDELNKLLDSAKLQPKQVKDVSIADENTFGTLIKKWEDEEPVPEPLPEFKDVDGIIKYISVWFYGHLAKMFGKRNKWGKLYNDEVSKYTVTPPEYNSEDDDIDFESIFGADE
;
A
#
# COMPACT_ATOMS: atom_id res chain seq x y z
N MET A 1 66.61 -80.92 30.09
CA MET A 1 65.50 -80.70 29.13
C MET A 1 64.34 -80.07 29.88
N GLY A 2 63.99 -78.84 29.55
CA GLY A 2 62.92 -78.09 30.21
C GLY A 2 62.88 -76.67 29.66
N ARG A 3 62.35 -76.51 28.44
CA ARG A 3 62.26 -75.22 27.73
C ARG A 3 61.38 -74.25 28.53
N GLN A 4 61.98 -73.12 28.89
CA GLN A 4 61.34 -71.95 29.49
C GLN A 4 60.24 -71.41 28.57
N LYS A 5 59.06 -71.14 29.15
CA LYS A 5 57.97 -70.43 28.51
C LYS A 5 58.33 -68.94 28.41
N GLN A 6 58.52 -68.45 27.19
CA GLN A 6 58.41 -67.01 26.88
C GLN A 6 57.04 -66.80 26.21
N SER A 7 56.09 -66.22 26.95
CA SER A 7 54.84 -65.72 26.39
C SER A 7 54.77 -64.21 26.57
N LEU A 8 54.67 -63.57 25.41
CA LEU A 8 54.57 -62.16 25.05
C LEU A 8 53.92 -61.21 26.07
N SER A 9 54.50 -60.01 26.10
CA SER A 9 54.16 -58.85 26.91
C SER A 9 52.76 -58.30 26.66
N LYS A 10 52.13 -57.85 27.76
CA LYS A 10 50.85 -57.14 27.82
C LYS A 10 50.90 -55.85 26.98
N ARG A 11 49.95 -55.67 26.06
CA ARG A 11 49.57 -54.35 25.53
C ARG A 11 48.42 -53.79 26.39
N PRO A 12 48.43 -52.48 26.71
CA PRO A 12 47.42 -51.87 27.55
C PRO A 12 46.08 -51.72 26.81
N SER A 13 44.99 -52.00 27.52
CA SER A 13 43.61 -51.80 27.06
C SER A 13 43.32 -50.30 26.89
N VAL A 14 43.03 -49.89 25.66
CA VAL A 14 42.49 -48.55 25.39
C VAL A 14 41.06 -48.51 25.93
N ALA A 15 40.83 -47.65 26.91
CA ALA A 15 39.51 -47.35 27.46
C ALA A 15 38.65 -46.69 26.36
N THR A 16 37.62 -47.40 25.91
CA THR A 16 36.53 -46.85 25.11
C THR A 16 35.76 -45.87 25.98
N LYS A 17 35.79 -44.58 25.63
CA LYS A 17 34.90 -43.56 26.19
C LYS A 17 33.45 -43.97 25.91
N GLU A 18 32.70 -44.27 26.96
CA GLU A 18 31.25 -44.38 26.89
C GLU A 18 30.67 -43.02 26.49
N SER A 19 30.15 -42.93 25.27
CA SER A 19 29.31 -41.81 24.87
C SER A 19 27.98 -41.93 25.60
N LYS A 20 27.69 -40.95 26.46
CA LYS A 20 26.37 -40.76 27.06
C LYS A 20 25.35 -40.64 25.92
N LYS A 21 24.52 -41.66 25.72
CA LYS A 21 23.32 -41.57 24.87
C LYS A 21 22.34 -40.63 25.56
N GLU A 22 22.07 -39.49 24.91
CA GLU A 22 20.91 -38.67 25.23
C GLU A 22 19.62 -39.51 25.13
N PRO A 23 18.62 -39.26 26.01
CA PRO A 23 17.41 -40.05 26.02
C PRO A 23 16.65 -39.78 24.73
N LYS A 24 16.40 -40.85 23.96
CA LYS A 24 15.48 -40.81 22.82
C LYS A 24 14.13 -40.29 23.32
N THR A 25 13.71 -39.13 22.84
CA THR A 25 12.34 -38.64 23.01
C THR A 25 11.40 -39.71 22.46
N LYS A 26 10.60 -40.30 23.36
CA LYS A 26 9.59 -41.29 23.01
C LYS A 26 8.64 -40.66 22.00
N SER A 27 8.31 -41.39 20.94
CA SER A 27 7.44 -40.84 19.91
C SER A 27 6.04 -40.61 20.51
N ILE A 28 5.35 -39.56 20.03
CA ILE A 28 3.96 -39.24 20.39
C ILE A 28 3.01 -40.45 20.15
N VAL A 29 3.45 -41.43 19.35
CA VAL A 29 2.75 -42.69 19.07
C VAL A 29 2.78 -43.65 20.27
N GLU A 30 3.88 -43.71 21.03
CA GLU A 30 4.05 -44.66 22.15
C GLU A 30 3.25 -44.26 23.40
N GLU A 31 2.95 -42.97 23.58
CA GLU A 31 2.14 -42.51 24.73
C GLU A 31 0.63 -42.69 24.49
N ARG A 32 0.18 -42.78 23.23
CA ARG A 32 -1.23 -42.99 22.89
C ARG A 32 -1.69 -44.45 22.95
N GLU A 33 -0.78 -45.41 22.81
CA GLU A 33 -1.11 -46.84 22.89
C GLU A 33 -1.53 -47.32 24.29
N LYS A 34 -1.38 -46.49 25.34
CA LYS A 34 -1.79 -46.85 26.71
C LYS A 34 -3.25 -46.53 27.05
N VAL A 35 -3.99 -45.89 26.15
CA VAL A 35 -5.42 -45.62 26.34
C VAL A 35 -6.16 -46.30 25.20
N MET A 36 -6.99 -47.29 25.55
CA MET A 36 -7.79 -48.17 24.69
C MET A 36 -7.15 -49.54 24.43
N THR A 37 -7.55 -50.52 25.24
CA THR A 37 -7.57 -51.93 24.84
C THR A 37 -8.40 -52.07 23.56
N PRO A 38 -7.85 -52.53 22.42
CA PRO A 38 -8.63 -52.65 21.20
C PRO A 38 -9.47 -53.92 21.27
N GLU A 39 -10.77 -53.76 21.48
CA GLU A 39 -11.73 -54.76 20.99
C GLU A 39 -11.46 -54.96 19.49
N LYS A 40 -11.38 -56.23 19.05
CA LYS A 40 -11.20 -56.59 17.63
C LYS A 40 -12.39 -56.04 16.82
N LYS A 41 -12.28 -54.80 16.33
CA LYS A 41 -13.23 -54.24 15.38
C LYS A 41 -13.07 -54.99 14.07
N GLU A 42 -14.15 -55.64 13.61
CA GLU A 42 -14.25 -56.09 12.22
C GLU A 42 -14.35 -54.84 11.33
N TYR A 43 -13.22 -54.39 10.79
CA TYR A 43 -13.21 -53.25 9.89
C TYR A 43 -13.69 -53.65 8.49
N ARG A 44 -14.83 -53.09 8.06
CA ARG A 44 -15.30 -53.16 6.67
C ARG A 44 -14.94 -51.86 5.96
N TYR A 45 -14.01 -51.94 5.01
CA TYR A 45 -13.62 -50.79 4.21
C TYR A 45 -14.55 -50.64 3.00
N THR A 46 -14.99 -49.41 2.71
CA THR A 46 -15.88 -49.12 1.58
C THR A 46 -15.29 -47.99 0.73
N CYS A 47 -15.19 -48.21 -0.58
CA CYS A 47 -14.70 -47.20 -1.52
C CYS A 47 -15.73 -46.08 -1.70
N LEU A 48 -15.31 -44.82 -1.60
CA LEU A 48 -16.18 -43.66 -1.81
C LEU A 48 -16.56 -43.42 -3.28
N SER A 49 -15.82 -43.99 -4.24
CA SER A 49 -16.10 -43.83 -5.66
C SER A 49 -17.00 -44.93 -6.22
N CYS A 50 -16.62 -46.21 -6.07
CA CYS A 50 -17.36 -47.33 -6.65
C CYS A 50 -18.22 -48.11 -5.63
N HIS A 51 -18.22 -47.72 -4.36
CA HIS A 51 -18.94 -48.40 -3.28
C HIS A 51 -18.60 -49.88 -3.09
N CYS A 52 -17.48 -50.36 -3.65
CA CYS A 52 -17.02 -51.71 -3.35
C CYS A 52 -16.62 -51.80 -1.88
N SER A 53 -17.08 -52.84 -1.19
CA SER A 53 -16.70 -53.11 0.19
C SER A 53 -15.79 -54.32 0.26
N ALA A 54 -14.69 -54.22 1.01
CA ALA A 54 -13.83 -55.36 1.29
C ALA A 54 -13.61 -55.50 2.79
N ASN A 55 -13.69 -56.73 3.28
CA ASN A 55 -13.27 -57.09 4.63
C ASN A 55 -11.75 -57.18 4.72
N ASN A 56 -11.06 -57.34 3.58
CA ASN A 56 -9.61 -57.38 3.52
C ASN A 56 -9.05 -55.96 3.29
N PRO A 57 -8.20 -55.44 4.21
CA PRO A 57 -7.57 -54.13 4.06
C PRO A 57 -6.67 -53.98 2.82
N VAL A 58 -6.22 -55.07 2.20
CA VAL A 58 -5.22 -55.04 1.09
C VAL A 58 -5.70 -54.21 -0.11
N ASN A 59 -7.01 -54.18 -0.39
CA ASN A 59 -7.57 -53.43 -1.52
C ASN A 59 -7.59 -51.91 -1.29
N PHE A 60 -7.36 -51.46 -0.06
CA PHE A 60 -7.31 -50.05 0.32
C PHE A 60 -5.87 -49.70 0.72
N PRO A 61 -5.11 -49.01 -0.15
CA PRO A 61 -3.73 -48.70 0.12
C PRO A 61 -3.56 -47.86 1.38
N ILE A 62 -2.45 -48.08 2.08
CA ILE A 62 -2.07 -47.30 3.27
C ILE A 62 -1.62 -45.91 2.79
N SER A 63 -1.92 -44.91 3.59
CA SER A 63 -1.48 -43.53 3.50
C SER A 63 -1.18 -43.05 4.91
N TYR A 64 0.03 -42.58 5.17
CA TYR A 64 0.42 -42.12 6.50
C TYR A 64 -0.16 -40.74 6.88
N SER A 65 -1.08 -40.20 6.09
CA SER A 65 -1.76 -38.95 6.38
C SER A 65 -2.59 -39.03 7.67
N VAL A 66 -2.57 -37.94 8.42
CA VAL A 66 -3.38 -37.75 9.63
C VAL A 66 -4.86 -37.69 9.29
N ILE A 67 -5.23 -37.25 8.08
CA ILE A 67 -6.64 -37.11 7.67
C ILE A 67 -7.35 -38.47 7.56
N TYR A 68 -6.59 -39.56 7.38
CA TYR A 68 -7.11 -40.92 7.30
C TYR A 68 -6.88 -41.75 8.57
N ALA A 69 -6.49 -41.11 9.68
CA ALA A 69 -6.24 -41.81 10.95
C ALA A 69 -7.46 -42.60 11.45
N GLY A 70 -8.69 -42.09 11.21
CA GLY A 70 -9.94 -42.78 11.55
C GLY A 70 -10.26 -43.99 10.68
N ASN A 71 -9.54 -44.19 9.57
CA ASN A 71 -9.68 -45.32 8.64
C ASN A 71 -8.43 -46.21 8.63
N ASP A 72 -7.78 -46.37 9.79
CA ASP A 72 -6.52 -47.12 9.96
C ASP A 72 -5.39 -46.65 9.02
N HIS A 73 -5.33 -45.33 8.76
CA HIS A 73 -4.38 -44.76 7.81
C HIS A 73 -4.51 -45.37 6.41
N ARG A 74 -5.74 -45.68 5.96
CA ARG A 74 -6.01 -46.17 4.60
C ARG A 74 -6.79 -45.16 3.80
N LEU A 75 -6.47 -45.12 2.51
CA LEU A 75 -7.21 -44.31 1.55
C LEU A 75 -8.66 -44.80 1.46
N PRO A 76 -9.64 -43.89 1.33
CA PRO A 76 -11.05 -44.24 1.19
C PRO A 76 -11.42 -44.66 -0.23
N TYR A 77 -10.43 -44.97 -1.07
CA TYR A 77 -10.59 -45.40 -2.46
C TYR A 77 -9.89 -46.74 -2.66
N CYS A 78 -10.54 -47.67 -3.37
CA CYS A 78 -9.93 -48.95 -3.71
C CYS A 78 -8.81 -48.76 -4.75
N ARG A 79 -7.94 -49.77 -4.89
CA ARG A 79 -6.85 -49.76 -5.87
C ARG A 79 -7.31 -49.47 -7.29
N ASP A 80 -8.44 -50.01 -7.70
CA ASP A 80 -8.96 -49.83 -9.06
C ASP A 80 -9.40 -48.39 -9.31
N CYS A 81 -10.13 -47.78 -8.37
CA CYS A 81 -10.49 -46.36 -8.44
C CYS A 81 -9.25 -45.45 -8.39
N LEU A 82 -8.26 -45.78 -7.56
CA LEU A 82 -7.00 -45.02 -7.50
C LEU A 82 -6.23 -45.12 -8.81
N ASN A 83 -6.22 -46.28 -9.45
CA ASN A 83 -5.61 -46.44 -10.77
C ASN A 83 -6.39 -45.71 -11.87
N ALA A 84 -7.72 -45.70 -11.80
CA ALA A 84 -8.56 -44.94 -12.73
C ALA A 84 -8.28 -43.43 -12.68
N MET A 85 -7.84 -42.90 -11.53
CA MET A 85 -7.40 -41.50 -11.41
C MET A 85 -6.27 -41.15 -12.37
N TRP A 86 -5.44 -42.11 -12.77
CA TRP A 86 -4.40 -41.88 -13.77
C TRP A 86 -4.97 -41.29 -15.05
N ALA A 87 -6.02 -41.92 -15.60
CA ALA A 87 -6.64 -41.49 -16.85
C ALA A 87 -7.34 -40.12 -16.74
N ILE A 88 -7.77 -39.74 -15.53
CA ILE A 88 -8.39 -38.44 -15.27
C ILE A 88 -7.30 -37.36 -15.28
N VAL A 89 -6.23 -37.56 -14.52
CA VAL A 89 -5.15 -36.57 -14.36
C VAL A 89 -4.31 -36.44 -15.64
N ALA A 90 -4.14 -37.52 -16.41
CA ALA A 90 -3.43 -37.50 -17.68
C ALA A 90 -4.09 -36.63 -18.78
N LYS A 91 -5.30 -36.10 -18.55
CA LYS A 91 -5.93 -35.12 -19.45
C LYS A 91 -5.28 -33.74 -19.34
N ASP A 92 -4.81 -33.39 -18.15
CA ASP A 92 -4.27 -32.06 -17.83
C ASP A 92 -2.74 -32.02 -17.81
N TYR A 93 -2.09 -33.18 -17.73
CA TYR A 93 -0.64 -33.32 -17.61
C TYR A 93 -0.07 -34.32 -18.61
N SER A 94 1.00 -33.92 -19.31
CA SER A 94 1.67 -34.76 -20.31
C SER A 94 2.81 -35.60 -19.72
N ASP A 95 3.49 -35.11 -18.68
CA ASP A 95 4.59 -35.83 -18.03
C ASP A 95 4.07 -36.77 -16.94
N TYR A 96 4.58 -38.01 -16.92
CA TYR A 96 4.25 -39.01 -15.93
C TYR A 96 4.65 -38.57 -14.51
N GLN A 97 5.73 -37.77 -14.38
CA GLN A 97 6.16 -37.23 -13.09
C GLN A 97 5.12 -36.27 -12.52
N ASP A 98 4.60 -35.36 -13.34
CA ASP A 98 3.56 -34.42 -12.92
C ASP A 98 2.24 -35.12 -12.59
N ILE A 99 1.87 -36.17 -13.34
CA ILE A 99 0.69 -37.00 -13.04
C ILE A 99 0.84 -37.64 -11.66
N TYR A 100 1.97 -38.30 -11.38
CA TYR A 100 2.20 -38.90 -10.07
C TYR A 100 2.18 -37.85 -8.96
N ARG A 101 2.86 -36.72 -9.15
CA ARG A 101 2.92 -35.63 -8.17
C ARG A 101 1.53 -35.09 -7.86
N ARG A 102 0.69 -34.89 -8.88
CA ARG A 102 -0.69 -34.42 -8.72
C ARG A 102 -1.57 -35.43 -7.98
N ILE A 103 -1.46 -36.72 -8.28
CA ILE A 103 -2.17 -37.78 -7.57
C ILE A 103 -1.72 -37.86 -6.11
N CYS A 104 -0.42 -37.75 -5.86
CA CYS A 104 0.13 -37.71 -4.51
C CYS A 104 -0.42 -36.52 -3.70
N MET A 105 -0.57 -35.36 -4.33
CA MET A 105 -1.18 -34.18 -3.72
C MET A 105 -2.65 -34.41 -3.34
N TYR A 106 -3.46 -35.03 -4.21
CA TYR A 106 -4.88 -35.29 -3.91
C TYR A 106 -5.11 -36.21 -2.72
N PHE A 107 -4.22 -37.17 -2.52
CA PHE A 107 -4.38 -38.20 -1.50
C PHE A 107 -3.43 -38.04 -0.31
N ASP A 108 -2.71 -36.91 -0.23
CA ASP A 108 -1.71 -36.62 0.80
C ASP A 108 -0.67 -37.75 0.98
N ILE A 109 -0.11 -38.19 -0.14
CA ILE A 109 0.92 -39.24 -0.21
C ILE A 109 2.26 -38.56 -0.50
N TYR A 110 3.33 -39.00 0.14
CA TYR A 110 4.68 -38.51 -0.17
C TYR A 110 5.02 -38.77 -1.64
N TYR A 111 5.59 -37.76 -2.30
CA TYR A 111 6.12 -37.86 -3.66
C TYR A 111 7.66 -37.94 -3.65
N ASN A 112 8.18 -38.85 -4.47
CA ASN A 112 9.60 -39.05 -4.75
C ASN A 112 9.78 -39.44 -6.23
N ALA A 113 10.64 -38.72 -6.94
CA ALA A 113 10.84 -38.86 -8.39
C ALA A 113 11.44 -40.22 -8.77
N GLU A 114 12.41 -40.73 -8.01
CA GLU A 114 13.05 -42.03 -8.30
C GLU A 114 12.05 -43.18 -8.14
N VAL A 115 11.24 -43.14 -7.08
CA VAL A 115 10.18 -44.13 -6.88
C VAL A 115 9.12 -44.04 -7.98
N ALA A 116 8.81 -42.83 -8.46
CA ALA A 116 7.85 -42.60 -9.53
C ALA A 116 8.35 -43.18 -10.85
N GLU A 117 9.62 -42.98 -11.18
CA GLU A 117 10.28 -43.55 -12.36
C GLU A 117 10.29 -45.08 -12.32
N ILE A 118 10.68 -45.68 -11.19
CA ILE A 118 10.68 -47.14 -11.03
C ILE A 118 9.25 -47.69 -11.15
N ALA A 119 8.28 -47.04 -10.49
CA ALA A 119 6.88 -47.45 -10.57
C ALA A 119 6.37 -47.37 -12.02
N TYR A 120 6.70 -46.30 -12.75
CA TYR A 120 6.32 -46.12 -14.14
C TYR A 120 6.89 -47.20 -15.06
N LYS A 121 8.17 -47.56 -14.90
CA LYS A 121 8.84 -48.57 -15.71
C LYS A 121 8.37 -50.00 -15.44
N GLU A 122 8.07 -50.32 -14.18
CA GLU A 122 7.64 -51.68 -13.78
C GLU A 122 6.15 -51.96 -13.93
N SER A 123 5.30 -50.93 -14.08
CA SER A 123 3.86 -51.10 -14.05
C SER A 123 3.21 -51.02 -15.42
N GLU A 124 2.25 -51.92 -15.64
CA GLU A 124 1.23 -51.77 -16.67
C GLU A 124 0.43 -50.48 -16.41
N SER A 125 -0.08 -49.85 -17.47
CA SER A 125 -0.83 -48.59 -17.42
C SER A 125 -1.92 -48.59 -16.34
N GLU A 126 -2.62 -49.70 -16.18
CA GLU A 126 -3.73 -49.90 -15.26
C GLU A 126 -3.33 -50.05 -13.79
N LYS A 127 -2.04 -50.20 -13.46
CA LYS A 127 -1.55 -50.46 -12.09
C LYS A 127 -0.55 -49.42 -11.59
N ARG A 128 -0.34 -48.33 -12.33
CA ARG A 128 0.66 -47.28 -12.07
C ARG A 128 0.56 -46.70 -10.65
N VAL A 129 -0.63 -46.25 -10.28
CA VAL A 129 -0.86 -45.56 -9.00
C VAL A 129 -0.71 -46.52 -7.83
N SER A 130 -1.37 -47.68 -7.86
CA SER A 130 -1.32 -48.63 -6.75
C SER A 130 0.08 -49.23 -6.54
N ARG A 131 0.85 -49.42 -7.63
CA ARG A 131 2.25 -49.86 -7.57
C ARG A 131 3.14 -48.80 -6.93
N TYR A 132 2.95 -47.53 -7.30
CA TYR A 132 3.66 -46.41 -6.69
C TYR A 132 3.43 -46.35 -5.18
N ILE A 133 2.17 -46.36 -4.75
CA ILE A 133 1.79 -46.29 -3.33
C ILE A 133 2.40 -47.46 -2.53
N THR A 134 2.45 -48.65 -3.13
CA THR A 134 3.06 -49.82 -2.50
C THR A 134 4.58 -49.66 -2.28
N LYS A 135 5.28 -48.96 -3.19
CA LYS A 135 6.72 -48.71 -3.08
C LYS A 135 7.02 -47.57 -2.11
N ILE A 136 6.26 -46.47 -2.16
CA ILE A 136 6.50 -45.29 -1.33
C ILE A 136 6.15 -45.51 0.15
N ASN A 137 5.32 -46.51 0.46
CA ASN A 137 5.05 -46.89 1.85
C ASN A 137 6.14 -47.77 2.50
N ARG A 138 7.23 -48.07 1.79
CA ARG A 138 8.36 -48.83 2.34
C ARG A 138 9.39 -47.88 2.97
N TYR A 139 10.16 -48.39 3.91
CA TYR A 139 11.35 -47.70 4.42
C TYR A 139 12.30 -47.35 3.24
N PRO A 140 12.86 -46.13 3.14
CA PRO A 140 12.93 -45.06 4.16
C PRO A 140 11.78 -44.04 4.14
N TYR A 141 10.78 -44.21 3.28
CA TYR A 141 9.73 -43.21 3.02
C TYR A 141 8.47 -43.41 3.89
N SER A 142 8.45 -44.47 4.71
CA SER A 142 7.37 -44.71 5.68
C SER A 142 7.14 -43.49 6.58
N ASN A 143 5.88 -43.23 6.93
CA ASN A 143 5.44 -42.08 7.72
C ASN A 143 5.62 -40.70 7.07
N LYS A 144 6.03 -40.63 5.80
CA LYS A 144 6.03 -39.37 5.05
C LYS A 144 4.69 -39.11 4.37
N THR A 145 4.36 -37.83 4.24
CA THR A 145 3.14 -37.30 3.61
C THR A 145 3.49 -36.33 2.49
N TYR A 146 2.50 -35.81 1.76
CA TYR A 146 2.78 -34.81 0.71
C TYR A 146 3.36 -33.52 1.30
N GLN A 147 3.07 -33.22 2.57
CA GLN A 147 3.68 -32.11 3.29
C GLN A 147 5.21 -32.22 3.34
N ASP A 148 5.77 -33.43 3.42
CA ASP A 148 7.22 -33.64 3.43
C ASP A 148 7.82 -33.40 2.05
N THR A 149 7.09 -33.73 0.97
CA THR A 149 7.48 -33.33 -0.39
C THR A 149 7.54 -31.81 -0.52
N ILE A 150 6.53 -31.08 -0.01
CA ILE A 150 6.54 -29.61 -0.06
C ILE A 150 7.74 -29.05 0.70
N LYS A 151 8.04 -29.58 1.89
CA LYS A 151 9.22 -29.16 2.68
C LYS A 151 10.52 -29.44 1.93
N GLU A 152 10.66 -30.62 1.34
CA GLU A 152 11.85 -31.01 0.56
C GLU A 152 12.01 -30.13 -0.69
N ASP A 153 10.92 -29.81 -1.39
CA ASP A 153 10.93 -28.92 -2.55
C ASP A 153 11.29 -27.49 -2.17
N MET A 154 10.75 -26.98 -1.05
CA MET A 154 11.12 -25.67 -0.53
C MET A 154 12.59 -25.64 -0.11
N SER A 155 13.09 -26.70 0.55
CA SER A 155 14.51 -26.77 0.90
C SER A 155 15.42 -26.85 -0.32
N LYS A 156 15.03 -27.60 -1.35
CA LYS A 156 15.76 -27.68 -2.63
C LYS A 156 15.79 -26.32 -3.32
N ARG A 157 14.65 -25.63 -3.37
CA ARG A 157 14.57 -24.26 -3.88
C ARG A 157 15.47 -23.31 -3.09
N HIS A 158 15.51 -23.38 -1.77
CA HIS A 158 16.42 -22.56 -0.96
C HIS A 158 17.91 -22.88 -1.19
N THR A 159 18.26 -24.13 -1.53
CA THR A 159 19.65 -24.51 -1.85
C THR A 159 20.05 -24.28 -3.32
N GLU A 160 19.10 -24.36 -4.25
CA GLU A 160 19.31 -24.17 -5.68
C GLU A 160 19.19 -22.68 -6.07
N ASN A 161 18.45 -21.87 -5.30
CA ASN A 161 18.36 -20.42 -5.43
C ASN A 161 19.57 -19.70 -4.78
N PHE A 162 20.78 -20.14 -5.12
CA PHE A 162 21.97 -19.28 -5.14
C PHE A 162 22.23 -18.71 -6.55
N ASP A 163 21.40 -19.04 -7.55
CA ASP A 163 21.39 -18.32 -8.81
C ASP A 163 19.95 -18.23 -9.32
N GLY A 164 19.54 -17.03 -9.72
CA GLY A 164 18.13 -16.63 -9.76
C GLY A 164 17.26 -17.38 -10.75
N LEU A 165 16.07 -17.81 -10.31
CA LEU A 165 14.79 -17.45 -10.92
C LEU A 165 13.61 -18.04 -10.12
N TYR A 166 12.63 -17.17 -9.86
CA TYR A 166 11.26 -17.43 -9.42
C TYR A 166 11.00 -17.66 -7.92
N GLU A 167 10.42 -16.61 -7.34
CA GLU A 167 9.92 -16.49 -5.98
C GLU A 167 8.73 -17.44 -5.71
N PRO A 168 8.57 -17.91 -4.45
CA PRO A 168 7.30 -18.45 -3.99
C PRO A 168 6.25 -17.32 -4.03
N ILE A 169 4.96 -17.64 -3.89
CA ILE A 169 3.87 -16.65 -3.87
C ILE A 169 4.03 -15.74 -2.62
N GLU A 170 4.96 -14.81 -2.70
CA GLU A 170 4.98 -13.56 -1.96
C GLU A 170 4.01 -12.62 -2.67
N LYS A 171 3.36 -11.74 -1.91
CA LYS A 171 2.45 -10.72 -2.44
C LYS A 171 3.17 -9.98 -3.55
N THR A 172 2.82 -10.28 -4.81
CA THR A 172 3.47 -9.71 -5.98
C THR A 172 3.33 -8.20 -5.88
N VAL A 173 4.46 -7.52 -5.73
CA VAL A 173 4.53 -6.07 -5.73
C VAL A 173 4.01 -5.59 -7.10
N PRO A 174 3.01 -4.70 -7.17
CA PRO A 174 2.51 -4.16 -8.44
C PRO A 174 3.64 -3.61 -9.32
N HIS A 175 3.55 -3.83 -10.64
CA HIS A 175 4.59 -3.41 -11.59
C HIS A 175 4.88 -1.90 -11.54
N GLU A 176 3.85 -1.09 -11.24
CA GLU A 176 3.98 0.36 -11.05
C GLU A 176 4.96 0.74 -9.92
N ILE A 177 5.00 -0.04 -8.84
CA ILE A 177 5.92 0.19 -7.71
C ILE A 177 7.35 -0.15 -8.15
N ILE A 178 7.53 -1.21 -8.93
CA ILE A 178 8.83 -1.62 -9.46
C ILE A 178 9.38 -0.56 -10.43
N ASP A 179 8.54 -0.02 -11.32
CA ASP A 179 8.94 1.05 -12.24
C ASP A 179 9.28 2.35 -11.49
N PHE A 180 8.57 2.64 -10.40
CA PHE A 180 8.76 3.86 -9.62
C PHE A 180 10.06 3.86 -8.80
N TRP A 181 10.42 2.72 -8.21
CA TRP A 181 11.62 2.56 -7.37
C TRP A 181 12.84 2.08 -8.14
N GLY A 182 12.63 1.42 -9.28
CA GLY A 182 13.66 0.76 -10.07
C GLY A 182 13.80 -0.72 -9.73
N ALA A 183 14.22 -1.51 -10.73
CA ALA A 183 14.52 -2.93 -10.58
C ALA A 183 15.88 -3.11 -9.87
N GLY A 184 15.97 -4.09 -8.97
CA GLY A 184 17.23 -4.47 -8.33
C GLY A 184 17.21 -4.60 -6.80
N LEU A 185 16.05 -4.49 -6.14
CA LEU A 185 15.93 -4.89 -4.73
C LEU A 185 15.60 -6.37 -4.65
N GLU A 186 16.23 -7.07 -3.73
CA GLU A 186 16.22 -8.53 -3.63
C GLU A 186 14.96 -9.08 -2.93
N SER A 187 14.25 -8.25 -2.16
CA SER A 187 13.05 -8.68 -1.42
C SER A 187 11.82 -7.86 -1.79
N ALA A 188 10.68 -8.54 -1.99
CA ALA A 188 9.37 -7.90 -2.11
C ALA A 188 8.98 -7.10 -0.86
N SER A 189 9.51 -7.48 0.32
CA SER A 189 9.36 -6.71 1.57
C SER A 189 10.01 -5.34 1.47
N ASP A 190 11.16 -5.23 0.79
CA ASP A 190 11.88 -3.96 0.64
C ASP A 190 11.05 -2.94 -0.13
N TYR A 191 10.40 -3.36 -1.21
CA TYR A 191 9.51 -2.50 -1.99
C TYR A 191 8.30 -2.04 -1.17
N GLN A 192 7.75 -2.90 -0.32
CA GLN A 192 6.63 -2.54 0.57
C GLN A 192 7.06 -1.54 1.65
N GLU A 193 8.23 -1.75 2.26
CA GLU A 193 8.82 -0.82 3.24
C GLU A 193 9.11 0.55 2.60
N LEU A 194 9.71 0.58 1.41
CA LEU A 194 9.95 1.83 0.68
C LEU A 194 8.66 2.56 0.36
N GLN A 195 7.64 1.84 -0.10
CA GLN A 195 6.33 2.43 -0.41
C GLN A 195 5.66 3.00 0.85
N ALA A 196 5.67 2.26 1.97
CA ALA A 196 5.11 2.70 3.23
C ALA A 196 5.83 3.95 3.79
N SER A 197 7.16 3.96 3.78
CA SER A 197 7.95 5.14 4.16
C SER A 197 7.63 6.33 3.26
N TYR A 198 7.51 6.12 1.95
CA TYR A 198 7.23 7.20 1.01
C TYR A 198 5.83 7.80 1.18
N GLU A 199 4.81 6.97 1.41
CA GLU A 199 3.46 7.41 1.72
C GLU A 199 3.42 8.21 3.02
N LYS A 200 4.15 7.76 4.05
CA LYS A 200 4.29 8.50 5.31
C LYS A 200 4.90 9.88 5.06
N TRP A 201 6.03 9.95 4.36
CA TRP A 201 6.68 11.22 4.01
C TRP A 201 5.77 12.15 3.19
N ASN A 202 4.99 11.62 2.25
CA ASN A 202 4.04 12.42 1.49
C ASN A 202 2.84 12.89 2.31
N SER A 203 2.44 12.16 3.35
CA SER A 203 1.33 12.56 4.23
C SER A 203 1.73 13.66 5.21
N GLU A 204 2.99 13.69 5.65
CA GLU A 204 3.50 14.62 6.65
C GLU A 204 4.14 15.88 6.03
N VAL A 205 4.66 15.77 4.80
CA VAL A 205 5.38 16.85 4.12
C VAL A 205 4.65 17.29 2.86
N GLU A 206 4.18 18.53 2.84
CA GLU A 206 3.64 19.15 1.62
C GLU A 206 4.76 19.39 0.59
N CYS A 207 4.97 18.41 -0.28
CA CYS A 207 6.03 18.41 -1.26
C CYS A 207 5.54 18.92 -2.63
N SER A 208 5.67 20.23 -2.86
CA SER A 208 5.28 20.88 -4.12
C SER A 208 6.30 20.66 -5.26
N LYS A 209 7.61 20.60 -4.96
CA LYS A 209 8.66 20.64 -6.00
C LYS A 209 9.15 19.24 -6.43
N PRO A 210 9.35 18.97 -7.73
CA PRO A 210 9.90 17.70 -8.21
C PRO A 210 11.27 17.33 -7.61
N SER A 211 12.12 18.32 -7.35
CA SER A 211 13.44 18.13 -6.73
C SER A 211 13.35 17.60 -5.30
N GLN A 212 12.35 18.04 -4.53
CA GLN A 212 12.10 17.54 -3.18
C GLN A 212 11.62 16.08 -3.21
N ARG A 213 10.80 15.69 -4.20
CA ARG A 213 10.38 14.28 -4.37
C ARG A 213 11.56 13.34 -4.61
N ILE A 214 12.56 13.78 -5.38
CA ILE A 214 13.80 13.00 -5.60
C ILE A 214 14.57 12.84 -4.29
N LEU A 215 14.64 13.89 -3.47
CA LEU A 215 15.30 13.82 -2.16
C LEU A 215 14.57 12.88 -1.21
N ILE A 216 13.23 12.92 -1.17
CA ILE A 216 12.41 12.00 -0.36
C ILE A 216 12.63 10.54 -0.80
N LYS A 217 12.66 10.25 -2.11
CA LYS A 217 13.00 8.91 -2.60
C LYS A 217 14.36 8.44 -2.07
N ARG A 218 15.38 9.30 -2.09
CA ARG A 218 16.71 8.98 -1.57
C ARG A 218 16.72 8.77 -0.06
N ILE A 219 15.91 9.52 0.69
CA ILE A 219 15.72 9.34 2.13
C ILE A 219 15.15 7.94 2.41
N CYS A 220 14.10 7.52 1.71
CA CYS A 220 13.50 6.19 1.87
C CYS A 220 14.53 5.06 1.62
N PHE A 221 15.36 5.18 0.58
CA PHE A 221 16.45 4.23 0.33
C PHE A 221 17.50 4.20 1.44
N ASN A 222 17.82 5.34 2.04
CA ASN A 222 18.81 5.40 3.11
C ASN A 222 18.25 4.83 4.43
N GLU A 223 16.98 5.09 4.74
CA GLU A 223 16.26 4.45 5.86
C GLU A 223 16.31 2.92 5.74
N LEU A 224 15.99 2.39 4.56
CA LEU A 224 16.03 0.94 4.32
C LEU A 224 17.43 0.36 4.48
N LYS A 225 18.47 1.03 3.93
CA LYS A 225 19.88 0.61 4.11
C LYS A 225 20.28 0.62 5.58
N THR A 226 19.87 1.64 6.33
CA THR A 226 20.16 1.76 7.77
C THR A 226 19.49 0.63 8.54
N HIS A 227 18.21 0.35 8.25
CA HIS A 227 17.47 -0.75 8.87
C HIS A 227 18.13 -2.11 8.62
N LYS A 228 18.54 -2.38 7.38
CA LYS A 228 19.28 -3.61 7.02
C LYS A 228 20.63 -3.71 7.72
N ALA A 229 21.41 -2.63 7.75
CA ALA A 229 22.70 -2.59 8.45
C ALA A 229 22.55 -2.85 9.96
N MET A 230 21.49 -2.31 10.59
CA MET A 230 21.19 -2.57 12.00
C MET A 230 20.86 -4.05 12.27
N ILE A 231 20.11 -4.70 11.38
CA ILE A 231 19.79 -6.13 11.48
C ILE A 231 21.05 -6.99 11.30
N ALA A 232 21.92 -6.62 10.35
CA ALA A 232 23.18 -7.31 10.10
C ALA A 232 24.23 -7.10 11.22
N GLY A 233 24.04 -6.08 12.06
CA GLY A 233 25.00 -5.71 13.11
C GLY A 233 26.20 -4.90 12.60
N ASP A 234 26.07 -4.29 11.42
CA ASP A 234 27.11 -3.45 10.80
C ASP A 234 27.12 -2.03 11.40
N ASP A 235 28.23 -1.30 11.20
CA ASP A 235 28.35 0.09 11.65
C ASP A 235 27.45 1.02 10.82
N THR A 236 26.49 1.66 11.49
CA THR A 236 25.46 2.52 10.89
C THR A 236 25.85 3.99 10.85
N THR A 237 26.96 4.40 11.47
CA THR A 237 27.33 5.82 11.66
C THR A 237 27.35 6.61 10.34
N LYS A 238 27.99 6.07 9.30
CA LYS A 238 28.07 6.70 7.98
C LYS A 238 26.71 6.86 7.32
N LEU A 239 25.85 5.84 7.40
CA LEU A 239 24.51 5.88 6.83
C LEU A 239 23.63 6.91 7.55
N THR A 240 23.73 6.99 8.88
CA THR A 240 23.02 8.01 9.66
C THR A 240 23.50 9.43 9.36
N ASP A 241 24.80 9.63 9.12
CA ASP A 241 25.33 10.94 8.72
C ASP A 241 24.87 11.34 7.31
N GLU A 242 24.82 10.39 6.37
CA GLU A 242 24.27 10.61 5.04
C GLU A 242 22.77 10.93 5.08
N LEU A 243 21.99 10.22 5.91
CA LEU A 243 20.57 10.50 6.13
C LEU A 243 20.36 11.93 6.65
N ASN A 244 21.14 12.34 7.65
CA ASN A 244 21.07 13.70 8.20
C ASN A 244 21.36 14.79 7.15
N LYS A 245 22.32 14.56 6.25
CA LYS A 245 22.65 15.46 5.13
C LYS A 245 21.53 15.52 4.08
N LEU A 246 20.88 14.39 3.79
CA LEU A 246 19.74 14.33 2.89
C LEU A 246 18.53 15.09 3.47
N LEU A 247 18.27 14.94 4.76
CA LEU A 247 17.21 15.68 5.47
C LEU A 247 17.46 17.18 5.47
N ASP A 248 18.71 17.62 5.68
CA ASP A 248 19.09 19.04 5.59
C ASP A 248 18.90 19.59 4.18
N SER A 249 19.35 18.84 3.17
CA SER A 249 19.15 19.21 1.75
C SER A 249 17.68 19.31 1.36
N ALA A 250 16.83 18.46 1.95
CA ALA A 250 15.39 18.46 1.75
C ALA A 250 14.66 19.54 2.58
N LYS A 251 15.36 20.20 3.51
CA LYS A 251 14.83 21.14 4.50
C LYS A 251 13.79 20.53 5.45
N LEU A 252 13.99 19.25 5.82
CA LEU A 252 13.08 18.46 6.65
C LEU A 252 13.60 18.23 8.07
N GLN A 253 14.72 18.86 8.45
CA GLN A 253 15.21 18.74 9.82
C GLN A 253 14.26 19.44 10.81
N PRO A 254 14.09 18.93 12.03
CA PRO A 254 13.25 19.56 13.05
C PRO A 254 13.61 21.02 13.34
N LYS A 255 14.89 21.39 13.21
CA LYS A 255 15.37 22.78 13.39
C LYS A 255 14.92 23.74 12.28
N GLN A 256 14.52 23.19 11.14
CA GLN A 256 14.15 23.90 9.92
C GLN A 256 12.65 23.85 9.63
N VAL A 257 11.91 22.99 10.32
CA VAL A 257 10.47 23.16 10.55
C VAL A 257 10.31 24.42 11.40
N LYS A 258 10.52 25.57 10.75
CA LYS A 258 9.86 26.80 11.16
C LYS A 258 8.40 26.43 11.14
N ASP A 259 7.73 26.50 12.27
CA ASP A 259 6.27 26.51 12.34
C ASP A 259 5.73 27.25 11.11
N VAL A 260 5.23 26.49 10.14
CA VAL A 260 4.64 27.01 8.91
C VAL A 260 3.35 27.78 9.24
N SER A 261 2.92 27.75 10.50
CA SER A 261 1.85 28.61 11.03
C SER A 261 2.18 30.10 11.09
N ILE A 262 3.46 30.52 10.98
CA ILE A 262 3.82 31.96 11.03
C ILE A 262 4.02 32.57 9.62
N ALA A 263 4.21 31.73 8.58
CA ALA A 263 4.41 32.24 7.21
C ALA A 263 3.11 32.52 6.45
N ASP A 264 2.01 31.84 6.83
CA ASP A 264 0.68 32.07 6.26
C ASP A 264 -0.25 32.95 7.12
N GLU A 265 0.23 33.44 8.27
CA GLU A 265 -0.33 34.66 8.83
C GLU A 265 0.11 35.85 7.96
N ASN A 266 -0.50 35.96 6.78
CA ASN A 266 -0.78 37.30 6.28
C ASN A 266 -1.51 38.00 7.45
N THR A 267 -0.81 38.87 8.16
CA THR A 267 -1.40 39.71 9.21
C THR A 267 -2.72 40.26 8.70
N PHE A 268 -3.72 40.39 9.58
CA PHE A 268 -5.06 40.83 9.18
C PHE A 268 -5.05 42.04 8.21
N GLY A 269 -4.12 42.99 8.40
CA GLY A 269 -3.92 44.12 7.49
C GLY A 269 -3.42 43.75 6.08
N THR A 270 -2.54 42.76 5.94
CA THR A 270 -2.11 42.25 4.61
C THR A 270 -3.20 41.45 3.90
N LEU A 271 -4.10 40.79 4.63
CA LEU A 271 -5.29 40.15 4.06
C LEU A 271 -6.28 41.19 3.54
N ILE A 272 -6.54 42.24 4.33
CA ILE A 272 -7.38 43.37 3.90
C ILE A 272 -6.84 43.97 2.61
N LYS A 273 -5.52 44.24 2.55
CA LYS A 273 -4.92 44.81 1.35
C LYS A 273 -5.06 43.90 0.13
N LYS A 274 -4.86 42.59 0.28
CA LYS A 274 -5.08 41.62 -0.80
C LYS A 274 -6.55 41.61 -1.26
N TRP A 275 -7.50 41.65 -0.32
CA TRP A 275 -8.92 41.74 -0.64
C TRP A 275 -9.29 43.07 -1.32
N GLU A 276 -8.72 44.19 -0.90
CA GLU A 276 -8.91 45.50 -1.56
C GLU A 276 -8.35 45.53 -2.99
N ASP A 277 -7.22 44.84 -3.23
CA ASP A 277 -6.56 44.78 -4.53
C ASP A 277 -7.24 43.77 -5.50
N GLU A 278 -7.72 42.62 -5.00
CA GLU A 278 -8.28 41.53 -5.81
C GLU A 278 -9.81 41.61 -5.97
N GLU A 279 -10.54 42.01 -4.93
CA GLU A 279 -12.01 42.13 -4.91
C GLU A 279 -12.45 43.43 -4.21
N PRO A 280 -12.29 44.60 -4.85
CA PRO A 280 -12.71 45.86 -4.25
C PRO A 280 -14.22 45.86 -3.98
N VAL A 281 -14.61 46.42 -2.83
CA VAL A 281 -16.02 46.62 -2.49
C VAL A 281 -16.69 47.42 -3.62
N PRO A 282 -17.81 46.93 -4.18
CA PRO A 282 -18.48 47.62 -5.28
C PRO A 282 -18.89 49.03 -4.87
N GLU A 283 -18.81 49.99 -5.81
CA GLU A 283 -19.32 51.35 -5.55
C GLU A 283 -20.81 51.27 -5.16
N PRO A 284 -21.26 52.07 -4.16
CA PRO A 284 -22.66 52.13 -3.79
C PRO A 284 -23.54 52.43 -5.00
N LEU A 285 -24.69 51.76 -5.11
CA LEU A 285 -25.68 52.05 -6.15
C LEU A 285 -26.01 53.56 -6.14
N PRO A 286 -26.31 54.19 -7.28
CA PRO A 286 -26.53 55.64 -7.37
C PRO A 286 -27.55 56.19 -6.37
N GLU A 287 -28.57 55.40 -6.03
CA GLU A 287 -29.61 55.74 -5.05
C GLU A 287 -29.11 55.80 -3.61
N PHE A 288 -28.04 55.06 -3.29
CA PHE A 288 -27.43 55.01 -1.95
C PHE A 288 -26.15 55.85 -1.84
N LYS A 289 -25.75 56.56 -2.90
CA LYS A 289 -24.51 57.36 -2.93
C LYS A 289 -24.63 58.67 -2.14
N ASP A 290 -25.82 59.26 -2.04
CA ASP A 290 -26.08 60.51 -1.31
C ASP A 290 -27.53 60.56 -0.79
N VAL A 291 -27.90 59.63 0.10
CA VAL A 291 -29.28 59.50 0.65
C VAL A 291 -29.75 60.79 1.34
N ASP A 292 -28.84 61.47 2.05
CA ASP A 292 -29.14 62.70 2.80
C ASP A 292 -28.95 63.99 1.97
N GLY A 293 -28.51 63.88 0.71
CA GLY A 293 -28.25 65.04 -0.16
C GLY A 293 -27.12 65.96 0.31
N ILE A 294 -26.27 65.49 1.25
CA ILE A 294 -25.22 66.28 1.89
C ILE A 294 -24.14 66.65 0.86
N ILE A 295 -23.80 65.73 -0.04
CA ILE A 295 -22.81 66.00 -1.10
C ILE A 295 -23.36 67.09 -2.02
N LYS A 296 -24.64 67.02 -2.40
CA LYS A 296 -25.30 68.10 -3.15
C LYS A 296 -25.29 69.42 -2.37
N TYR A 297 -25.59 69.41 -1.07
CA TYR A 297 -25.65 70.62 -0.26
C TYR A 297 -24.29 71.31 -0.14
N ILE A 298 -23.23 70.56 0.18
CA ILE A 298 -21.85 71.09 0.29
C ILE A 298 -21.36 71.58 -1.08
N SER A 299 -21.59 70.82 -2.15
CA SER A 299 -21.12 71.20 -3.49
C SER A 299 -21.82 72.45 -4.04
N VAL A 300 -23.12 72.61 -3.79
CA VAL A 300 -23.91 73.77 -4.23
C VAL A 300 -23.68 74.96 -3.30
N TRP A 301 -23.99 74.83 -2.01
CA TRP A 301 -24.04 75.97 -1.08
C TRP A 301 -22.70 76.36 -0.49
N PHE A 302 -21.77 75.43 -0.31
CA PHE A 302 -20.44 75.78 0.19
C PHE A 302 -19.50 76.06 -0.97
N TYR A 303 -19.22 75.06 -1.82
CA TYR A 303 -18.23 75.20 -2.89
C TYR A 303 -18.71 76.10 -4.04
N GLY A 304 -19.97 76.00 -4.44
CA GLY A 304 -20.56 76.83 -5.50
C GLY A 304 -20.72 78.30 -5.10
N HIS A 305 -21.20 78.58 -3.88
CA HIS A 305 -21.25 79.94 -3.34
C HIS A 305 -19.85 80.55 -3.20
N LEU A 306 -18.90 79.79 -2.66
CA LEU A 306 -17.51 80.20 -2.53
C LEU A 306 -16.88 80.50 -3.89
N ALA A 307 -17.12 79.65 -4.89
CA ALA A 307 -16.66 79.91 -6.25
C ALA A 307 -17.24 81.20 -6.85
N LYS A 308 -18.51 81.52 -6.55
CA LYS A 308 -19.15 82.78 -6.95
C LYS A 308 -18.54 83.98 -6.23
N MET A 309 -18.33 83.89 -4.92
CA MET A 309 -17.64 84.91 -4.09
C MET A 309 -16.23 85.23 -4.61
N PHE A 310 -15.49 84.21 -5.03
CA PHE A 310 -14.14 84.37 -5.61
C PHE A 310 -14.13 84.68 -7.12
N GLY A 311 -15.31 84.88 -7.75
CA GLY A 311 -15.41 85.23 -9.17
C GLY A 311 -14.93 84.15 -10.14
N LYS A 312 -14.78 82.91 -9.69
CA LYS A 312 -14.29 81.80 -10.53
C LYS A 312 -15.44 81.10 -11.21
N ARG A 313 -15.44 81.09 -12.55
CA ARG A 313 -16.39 80.32 -13.36
C ARG A 313 -16.04 78.82 -13.32
N ASN A 314 -16.69 78.05 -12.46
CA ASN A 314 -16.53 76.60 -12.37
C ASN A 314 -17.88 75.87 -12.48
N LYS A 315 -17.84 74.53 -12.62
CA LYS A 315 -19.04 73.68 -12.72
C LYS A 315 -19.98 73.84 -11.51
N TRP A 316 -19.40 74.03 -10.32
CA TRP A 316 -20.11 74.17 -9.06
C TRP A 316 -20.83 75.51 -8.90
N GLY A 317 -20.27 76.59 -9.42
CA GLY A 317 -20.88 77.91 -9.44
C GLY A 317 -22.10 78.00 -10.35
N LYS A 318 -22.12 77.20 -11.44
CA LYS A 318 -23.34 77.03 -12.26
C LYS A 318 -24.44 76.33 -11.46
N LEU A 319 -24.12 75.19 -10.82
CA LEU A 319 -25.07 74.47 -9.96
C LEU A 319 -25.61 75.34 -8.83
N TYR A 320 -24.78 76.19 -8.24
CA TYR A 320 -25.22 77.19 -7.26
C TYR A 320 -26.16 78.23 -7.86
N ASN A 321 -25.84 78.81 -9.01
CA ASN A 321 -26.71 79.79 -9.66
C ASN A 321 -28.06 79.18 -10.07
N ASP A 322 -28.07 77.94 -10.55
CA ASP A 322 -29.27 77.21 -10.95
C ASP A 322 -30.13 76.80 -9.74
N GLU A 323 -29.53 76.59 -8.57
CA GLU A 323 -30.28 76.32 -7.35
C GLU A 323 -30.82 77.61 -6.72
N VAL A 324 -30.02 78.69 -6.71
CA VAL A 324 -30.44 80.00 -6.19
C VAL A 324 -31.52 80.62 -7.08
N SER A 325 -31.47 80.44 -8.40
CA SER A 325 -32.47 80.98 -9.33
C SER A 325 -33.90 80.53 -9.02
N LYS A 326 -34.07 79.32 -8.48
CA LYS A 326 -35.36 78.78 -8.04
C LYS A 326 -35.97 79.57 -6.88
N TYR A 327 -35.12 80.15 -6.04
CA TYR A 327 -35.54 80.90 -4.85
C TYR A 327 -35.45 82.42 -5.04
N THR A 328 -34.86 82.90 -6.15
CA THR A 328 -34.83 84.32 -6.49
C THR A 328 -36.08 84.70 -7.26
N VAL A 329 -36.85 85.64 -6.72
CA VAL A 329 -37.89 86.32 -7.47
C VAL A 329 -37.22 87.39 -8.33
N THR A 330 -37.37 87.28 -9.65
CA THR A 330 -37.03 88.38 -10.56
C THR A 330 -38.07 89.49 -10.36
N PRO A 331 -37.68 90.74 -10.06
CA PRO A 331 -38.64 91.82 -9.99
C PRO A 331 -39.38 91.92 -11.34
N PRO A 332 -40.70 92.14 -11.34
CA PRO A 332 -41.44 92.31 -12.59
C PRO A 332 -40.81 93.48 -13.35
N GLU A 333 -40.54 93.26 -14.64
CA GLU A 333 -40.21 94.36 -15.55
C GLU A 333 -41.45 95.25 -15.64
N TYR A 334 -41.44 96.38 -14.95
CA TYR A 334 -42.38 97.45 -15.21
C TYR A 334 -41.96 98.08 -16.54
N ASN A 335 -42.63 97.71 -17.63
CA ASN A 335 -42.59 98.48 -18.86
C ASN A 335 -43.21 99.85 -18.55
N SER A 336 -42.38 100.81 -18.17
CA SER A 336 -42.73 102.23 -18.13
C SER A 336 -42.77 102.77 -19.56
N GLU A 337 -43.64 102.20 -20.39
CA GLU A 337 -43.96 102.65 -21.74
C GLU A 337 -45.49 102.70 -21.89
N ASP A 338 -46.17 103.35 -20.93
CA ASP A 338 -47.58 103.71 -21.08
C ASP A 338 -47.98 104.97 -20.29
N ASP A 339 -47.02 105.86 -19.98
CA ASP A 339 -47.30 107.20 -19.44
C ASP A 339 -46.36 108.29 -20.01
N ASP A 340 -45.78 108.08 -21.19
CA ASP A 340 -45.26 109.18 -22.01
C ASP A 340 -46.43 109.76 -22.82
N ILE A 341 -47.21 110.61 -22.15
CA ILE A 341 -48.27 111.43 -22.74
C ILE A 341 -47.64 112.32 -23.82
N ASP A 342 -47.99 112.04 -25.07
CA ASP A 342 -47.51 112.75 -26.26
C ASP A 342 -47.92 114.24 -26.18
N PHE A 343 -46.94 115.12 -25.96
CA PHE A 343 -47.14 116.55 -25.65
C PHE A 343 -47.89 117.31 -26.76
N GLU A 344 -47.86 116.79 -27.99
CA GLU A 344 -48.54 117.34 -29.19
C GLU A 344 -50.05 117.00 -29.21
N SER A 345 -50.50 116.01 -28.41
CA SER A 345 -51.91 115.69 -28.21
C SER A 345 -52.59 116.55 -27.14
N ILE A 346 -51.80 117.27 -26.32
CA ILE A 346 -52.27 118.08 -25.18
C ILE A 346 -52.37 119.58 -25.50
N PHE A 347 -51.63 120.07 -26.51
CA PHE A 347 -51.76 121.42 -27.06
C PHE A 347 -52.03 121.33 -28.56
N GLY A 348 -53.29 121.06 -28.90
CA GLY A 348 -53.75 120.90 -30.27
C GLY A 348 -53.29 122.03 -31.21
N ALA A 349 -52.94 121.64 -32.43
CA ALA A 349 -52.82 122.53 -33.56
C ALA A 349 -54.22 122.93 -34.04
N ASP A 350 -54.78 123.98 -33.43
CA ASP A 350 -55.96 124.67 -33.94
C ASP A 350 -55.53 125.68 -35.03
N GLU A 351 -55.92 125.37 -36.27
CA GLU A 351 -56.74 126.30 -37.07
C GLU A 351 -58.22 126.05 -36.77
#